data_AF-A0A7S1G552-F1
#
_entry.id   AF-A0A7S1G552-F1
#
_cell.length_a   1.000
_cell.length_b   1.000
_cell.length_c   1.000
_cell.angle_alpha   90.00
_cell.angle_beta   90.00
_cell.angle_gamma   90.00
#
_symmetry.space_group_name_H-M   'P 1'
#
loop_
_entity.id
_entity.type
_entity.pdbx_description
1 polymer ?
#
loop_
_entity_poly.entity_id
_entity_poly.type
_entity_poly.pdbx_seq_one_letter_code
_entity_poly.pdbx_strand_id
1 'polypeptide(L)'
;ATPLTARTQGRARRVDILVGGQTCGWRRRLQRRRGGGSRRARSALPGESRRCQAPPQRLRIVAAPPRAAMSMLAGAADPEGMAKALREYGPAAGARQMLEWEKEAAEEHLSSGVFVCWRSETGDDCTRVGAHSRCFCQHAYGEHAQGFKSSRCTAAACACKRFEFVPVRPEELGMWWLPRRPDFNIHTWEPKCQCKHGISRHRPSGGRACRDCGCGVFVSDFACVVCDRKWEAHATVWEDTAEREAAGRPTGADWLPLAEVPEMATMVFAERGAPKMRPRRKRGGGGAGGGAGG
;
A
#
# COMPACT_ATOMS: atom_id res chain seq x y z
N ALA A 1 60.50 26.50 -3.46
CA ALA A 1 60.10 25.14 -3.90
C ALA A 1 58.72 24.86 -3.33
N THR A 2 57.72 24.61 -4.21
CA THR A 2 56.25 24.45 -3.95
C THR A 2 55.54 25.67 -3.30
N PRO A 3 54.20 25.87 -3.44
CA PRO A 3 53.21 25.03 -4.13
C PRO A 3 52.18 25.72 -5.06
N LEU A 4 51.62 24.88 -5.95
CA LEU A 4 50.23 24.72 -6.39
C LEU A 4 49.32 25.96 -6.53
N THR A 5 48.86 26.23 -7.75
CA THR A 5 47.44 26.55 -8.00
C THR A 5 46.94 25.93 -9.32
N ALA A 6 45.66 25.59 -9.30
CA ALA A 6 44.95 24.64 -10.16
C ALA A 6 44.43 25.23 -11.48
N ARG A 7 44.18 24.35 -12.46
CA ARG A 7 42.93 24.29 -13.25
C ARG A 7 42.97 23.12 -14.25
N THR A 8 42.28 22.04 -13.92
CA THR A 8 41.84 21.03 -14.90
C THR A 8 40.36 21.22 -15.17
N GLN A 9 40.02 21.61 -16.39
CA GLN A 9 38.64 21.63 -16.89
C GLN A 9 38.21 20.21 -17.25
N GLY A 10 37.39 19.58 -16.41
CA GLY A 10 36.64 18.37 -16.75
C GLY A 10 35.32 18.76 -17.42
N ARG A 11 35.15 18.38 -18.69
CA ARG A 11 33.87 18.46 -19.41
C ARG A 11 32.86 17.50 -18.78
N ALA A 12 31.90 18.04 -18.03
CA ALA A 12 30.68 17.32 -17.67
C ALA A 12 29.74 17.26 -18.89
N ARG A 13 29.39 16.05 -19.32
CA ARG A 13 28.32 15.83 -20.29
C ARG A 13 26.98 16.07 -19.59
N ARG A 14 26.25 17.11 -20.01
CA ARG A 14 24.80 17.24 -19.76
C ARG A 14 24.10 16.11 -20.51
N VAL A 15 23.35 15.28 -19.79
CA VAL A 15 22.30 14.45 -20.38
C VAL A 15 20.99 15.12 -20.01
N ASP A 16 20.29 15.61 -21.03
CA ASP A 16 19.03 16.33 -20.89
C ASP A 16 17.93 15.39 -20.36
N ILE A 17 17.44 15.70 -19.15
CA ILE A 17 16.20 15.11 -18.64
C ILE A 17 15.06 15.97 -19.17
N LEU A 18 14.36 15.45 -20.19
CA LEU A 18 13.09 15.99 -20.67
C LEU A 18 12.01 15.76 -19.59
N VAL A 19 11.84 16.75 -18.71
CA VAL A 19 10.65 16.88 -17.87
C VAL A 19 9.54 17.44 -18.75
N GLY A 20 8.62 16.57 -19.18
CA GLY A 20 7.41 16.98 -19.87
C GLY A 20 6.50 17.78 -18.93
N GLY A 21 6.65 19.10 -18.95
CA GLY A 21 5.70 20.03 -18.35
C GLY A 21 4.41 20.09 -19.18
N GLN A 22 3.27 19.82 -18.55
CA GLN A 22 1.98 20.28 -19.04
C GLN A 22 1.19 20.88 -17.87
N THR A 23 1.14 22.20 -17.85
CA THR A 23 0.24 22.97 -16.99
C THR A 23 -1.19 22.80 -17.50
N CYS A 24 -2.05 22.12 -16.75
CA CYS A 24 -3.50 22.11 -17.01
C CYS A 24 -4.10 23.46 -16.55
N GLY A 25 -4.17 24.43 -17.47
CA GLY A 25 -4.80 25.72 -17.22
C GLY A 25 -6.32 25.59 -17.07
N TRP A 26 -6.83 25.78 -15.86
CA TRP A 26 -8.25 25.99 -15.61
C TRP A 26 -8.65 27.39 -16.10
N ARG A 27 -9.07 27.52 -17.37
CA ARG A 27 -9.78 28.73 -17.83
C ARG A 27 -11.28 28.53 -17.65
N ARG A 28 -11.86 29.16 -16.62
CA ARG A 28 -13.30 29.43 -16.55
C ARG A 28 -13.67 30.36 -17.72
N ARG A 29 -14.44 29.86 -18.69
CA ARG A 29 -15.03 30.72 -19.72
C ARG A 29 -16.36 31.27 -19.19
N LEU A 30 -16.33 32.49 -18.67
CA LEU A 30 -17.52 33.32 -18.48
C LEU A 30 -18.12 33.64 -19.86
N GLN A 31 -19.34 33.16 -20.12
CA GLN A 31 -20.11 33.53 -21.30
C GLN A 31 -20.67 34.94 -21.13
N ARG A 32 -20.23 35.90 -21.96
CA ARG A 32 -20.98 37.12 -22.23
C ARG A 32 -21.84 36.90 -23.47
N ARG A 33 -23.16 37.06 -23.30
CA ARG A 33 -24.15 37.14 -24.37
C ARG A 33 -24.03 38.47 -25.11
N ARG A 34 -23.99 38.44 -26.45
CA ARG A 34 -24.67 39.40 -27.34
C ARG A 34 -25.05 38.68 -28.64
N GLY A 35 -26.22 39.03 -29.20
CA GLY A 35 -26.93 38.38 -30.31
C GLY A 35 -26.18 38.42 -31.65
N GLY A 36 -26.68 37.92 -32.77
CA GLY A 36 -27.97 37.37 -33.18
C GLY A 36 -27.84 37.09 -34.70
N GLY A 37 -28.70 36.26 -35.29
CA GLY A 37 -28.85 36.17 -36.75
C GLY A 37 -28.66 34.80 -37.40
N SER A 38 -29.79 34.14 -37.65
CA SER A 38 -30.20 33.42 -38.88
C SER A 38 -29.30 32.40 -39.60
N ARG A 39 -29.76 31.13 -39.51
CA ARG A 39 -29.93 30.10 -40.56
C ARG A 39 -28.77 29.81 -41.54
N ARG A 40 -28.20 28.59 -41.44
CA ARG A 40 -28.46 27.45 -42.34
C ARG A 40 -27.64 26.23 -41.90
N ALA A 41 -28.27 25.06 -42.00
CA ALA A 41 -27.71 23.76 -41.69
C ALA A 41 -26.52 23.42 -42.61
N ARG A 42 -25.41 22.97 -42.01
CA ARG A 42 -24.45 22.04 -42.64
C ARG A 42 -23.98 21.06 -41.57
N SER A 43 -23.98 19.81 -41.99
CA SER A 43 -23.69 18.58 -41.28
C SER A 43 -22.37 18.65 -40.49
N ALA A 44 -22.42 18.42 -39.18
CA ALA A 44 -21.23 18.27 -38.34
C ALA A 44 -20.99 16.78 -38.09
N LEU A 45 -19.83 16.30 -38.54
CA LEU A 45 -19.26 15.00 -38.23
C LEU A 45 -19.09 14.83 -36.70
N PRO A 46 -19.12 13.61 -36.16
CA PRO A 46 -18.95 13.39 -34.73
C PRO A 46 -17.54 13.81 -34.30
N GLY A 47 -17.47 14.85 -33.48
CA GLY A 47 -16.23 15.28 -32.85
C GLY A 47 -15.73 14.19 -31.90
N GLU A 48 -14.57 13.62 -32.24
CA GLU A 48 -13.77 12.82 -31.33
C GLU A 48 -13.53 13.63 -30.05
N SER A 49 -14.22 13.26 -28.96
CA SER A 49 -13.78 13.60 -27.63
C SER A 49 -12.38 13.02 -27.47
N ARG A 50 -11.35 13.86 -27.55
CA ARG A 50 -9.98 13.51 -27.18
C ARG A 50 -10.00 13.16 -25.70
N ARG A 51 -10.26 11.88 -25.38
CA ARG A 51 -9.91 11.32 -24.08
C ARG A 51 -8.42 11.51 -23.93
N CYS A 52 -8.01 12.25 -22.90
CA CYS A 52 -6.66 12.19 -22.39
C CYS A 52 -6.41 10.74 -21.97
N GLN A 53 -5.93 9.92 -22.90
CA GLN A 53 -5.43 8.60 -22.60
C GLN A 53 -4.06 8.81 -21.97
N ALA A 54 -4.02 8.93 -20.66
CA ALA A 54 -2.78 8.69 -19.93
C ALA A 54 -2.40 7.23 -20.22
N PRO A 55 -1.18 6.95 -20.72
CA PRO A 55 -0.77 5.58 -20.96
C PRO A 55 -0.79 4.82 -19.63
N PRO A 56 -1.24 3.54 -19.60
CA PRO A 56 -1.08 2.73 -18.42
C PRO A 56 0.42 2.62 -18.16
N GLN A 57 0.90 3.29 -17.11
CA GLN A 57 2.30 3.19 -16.72
C GLN A 57 2.53 1.78 -16.23
N ARG A 58 3.06 0.95 -17.14
CA ARG A 58 3.60 -0.36 -16.84
C ARG A 58 4.87 -0.09 -16.06
N LEU A 59 4.76 0.10 -14.74
CA LEU A 59 5.91 0.17 -13.86
C LEU A 59 6.67 -1.15 -14.01
N ARG A 60 7.75 -1.10 -14.79
CA ARG A 60 8.80 -2.10 -14.72
C ARG A 60 9.54 -1.76 -13.43
N ILE A 61 9.19 -2.45 -12.35
CA ILE A 61 10.09 -2.53 -11.20
C ILE A 61 11.30 -3.30 -11.74
N VAL A 62 12.31 -2.56 -12.19
CA VAL A 62 13.62 -3.12 -12.47
C VAL A 62 14.10 -3.69 -11.14
N ALA A 63 14.65 -4.90 -11.15
CA ALA A 63 15.24 -5.51 -9.98
C ALA A 63 16.40 -4.63 -9.48
N ALA A 64 16.08 -3.63 -8.66
CA ALA A 64 17.05 -2.97 -7.83
C ALA A 64 17.61 -4.05 -6.89
N PRO A 65 18.94 -4.07 -6.65
CA PRO A 65 19.50 -4.97 -5.66
C PRO A 65 18.76 -4.74 -4.34
N PRO A 66 18.36 -5.80 -3.63
CA PRO A 66 17.66 -5.62 -2.37
C PRO A 66 18.53 -4.74 -1.46
N ARG A 67 18.00 -3.60 -1.02
CA ARG A 67 18.46 -3.07 0.26
C ARG A 67 18.13 -4.19 1.25
N ALA A 68 19.13 -4.62 2.03
CA ALA A 68 18.95 -5.61 3.09
C ALA A 68 17.60 -5.35 3.76
N ALA A 69 16.74 -6.38 3.78
CA ALA A 69 15.35 -6.30 4.16
C ALA A 69 15.13 -5.26 5.28
N MET A 70 14.69 -4.06 4.89
CA MET A 70 14.41 -3.02 5.87
C MET A 70 13.01 -3.28 6.38
N SER A 71 12.92 -4.30 7.25
CA SER A 71 11.88 -4.41 8.25
C SER A 71 11.80 -3.09 9.03
N MET A 72 10.61 -2.81 9.56
CA MET A 72 10.14 -1.64 10.35
C MET A 72 11.12 -1.00 11.36
N LEU A 73 12.26 -1.61 11.63
CA LEU A 73 13.17 -1.31 12.74
C LEU A 73 14.40 -0.51 12.31
N ALA A 74 14.70 -0.40 11.00
CA ALA A 74 16.00 0.09 10.56
C ALA A 74 16.11 1.61 10.33
N GLY A 75 15.02 2.36 10.53
CA GLY A 75 14.99 3.82 10.29
C GLY A 75 15.23 4.70 11.52
N ALA A 76 14.77 4.29 12.70
CA ALA A 76 14.99 4.95 14.00
C ALA A 76 14.20 4.16 15.05
N ALA A 77 14.77 3.10 15.61
CA ALA A 77 14.11 2.41 16.69
C ALA A 77 15.16 1.82 17.64
N ASP A 78 15.09 2.23 18.89
CA ASP A 78 15.81 1.61 20.01
C ASP A 78 15.32 0.14 20.11
N PRO A 79 16.10 -0.85 19.62
CA PRO A 79 15.68 -2.25 19.61
C PRO A 79 15.54 -2.79 21.03
N GLU A 80 16.33 -2.27 21.97
CA GLU A 80 16.28 -2.62 23.38
C GLU A 80 15.01 -2.08 24.03
N GLY A 81 14.64 -0.83 23.74
CA GLY A 81 13.37 -0.23 24.15
C GLY A 81 12.16 -0.98 23.60
N MET A 82 12.19 -1.40 22.33
CA MET A 82 11.12 -2.22 21.75
C MET A 82 11.04 -3.61 22.40
N ALA A 83 12.18 -4.28 22.60
CA ALA A 83 12.23 -5.56 23.29
C ALA A 83 11.69 -5.44 24.73
N LYS A 84 12.05 -4.37 25.45
CA LYS A 84 11.50 -4.07 26.77
C LYS A 84 9.98 -3.88 26.74
N ALA A 85 9.46 -3.12 25.78
CA ALA A 85 8.03 -2.92 25.62
C ALA A 85 7.29 -4.23 25.27
N LEU A 86 7.87 -5.08 24.42
CA LEU A 86 7.32 -6.40 24.11
C LEU A 86 7.29 -7.30 25.35
N ARG A 87 8.34 -7.29 26.18
CA ARG A 87 8.36 -8.03 27.46
C ARG A 87 7.28 -7.56 28.44
N GLU A 88 7.09 -6.25 28.54
CA GLU A 88 6.18 -5.65 29.52
C GLU A 88 4.71 -5.72 29.09
N TYR A 89 4.43 -5.42 27.82
CA TYR A 89 3.07 -5.23 27.31
C TYR A 89 2.63 -6.29 26.29
N GLY A 90 3.58 -7.02 25.69
CA GLY A 90 3.32 -7.88 24.54
C GLY A 90 3.03 -7.08 23.25
N PRO A 91 2.96 -7.76 22.10
CA PRO A 91 2.54 -7.12 20.86
C PRO A 91 1.07 -6.68 20.95
N ALA A 92 0.75 -5.53 20.36
CA ALA A 92 -0.64 -5.12 20.22
C ALA A 92 -1.43 -6.19 19.44
N ALA A 93 -2.64 -6.53 19.87
CA ALA A 93 -3.40 -7.64 19.29
C ALA A 93 -3.57 -7.56 17.76
N GLY A 94 -3.82 -6.36 17.22
CA GLY A 94 -3.89 -6.14 15.77
C GLY A 94 -2.54 -6.33 15.07
N ALA A 95 -1.45 -5.80 15.65
CA ALA A 95 -0.09 -5.99 15.12
C ALA A 95 0.35 -7.46 15.12
N ARG A 96 0.04 -8.18 16.21
CA ARG A 96 0.29 -9.62 16.30
C ARG A 96 -0.45 -10.38 15.20
N GLN A 97 -1.74 -10.08 14.99
CA GLN A 97 -2.53 -10.76 13.96
C GLN A 97 -1.94 -10.57 12.56
N MET A 98 -1.47 -9.37 12.22
CA MET A 98 -0.82 -9.11 10.94
C MET A 98 0.49 -9.87 10.79
N LEU A 99 1.32 -9.88 11.83
CA LEU A 99 2.59 -10.61 11.82
C LEU A 99 2.38 -12.12 11.74
N GLU A 100 1.32 -12.66 12.36
CA GLU A 100 0.97 -14.09 12.22
C GLU A 100 0.53 -14.39 10.79
N TRP A 101 -0.27 -13.55 10.15
CA TRP A 101 -0.64 -13.74 8.74
C TRP A 101 0.57 -13.65 7.81
N GLU A 102 1.51 -12.75 8.07
CA GLU A 102 2.76 -12.70 7.31
C GLU A 102 3.63 -13.94 7.55
N LYS A 103 3.61 -14.50 8.76
CA LYS A 103 4.36 -15.72 9.10
C LYS A 103 3.74 -16.94 8.43
N GLU A 104 2.42 -17.11 8.51
CA GLU A 104 1.69 -18.17 7.80
C GLU A 104 1.95 -18.07 6.28
N ALA A 105 1.88 -16.86 5.70
CA ALA A 105 2.22 -16.63 4.30
C ALA A 105 3.68 -17.01 4.00
N ALA A 106 4.63 -16.69 4.90
CA ALA A 106 6.02 -17.07 4.72
C ALA A 106 6.20 -18.60 4.71
N GLU A 107 5.56 -19.32 5.62
CA GLU A 107 5.59 -20.78 5.70
C GLU A 107 4.93 -21.44 4.47
N GLU A 108 3.83 -20.88 3.96
CA GLU A 108 3.22 -21.28 2.68
C GLU A 108 4.19 -21.12 1.50
N HIS A 109 4.94 -20.01 1.45
CA HIS A 109 5.92 -19.77 0.38
C HIS A 109 7.12 -20.71 0.48
N LEU A 110 7.59 -20.99 1.70
CA LEU A 110 8.70 -21.92 1.93
C LEU A 110 8.33 -23.36 1.57
N SER A 111 7.10 -23.78 1.84
CA SER A 111 6.62 -25.11 1.47
C SER A 111 6.33 -25.26 -0.03
N SER A 112 5.85 -24.20 -0.68
CA SER A 112 5.52 -24.22 -2.12
C SER A 112 6.71 -23.89 -3.04
N GLY A 113 7.74 -23.23 -2.53
CA GLY A 113 8.87 -22.70 -3.33
C GLY A 113 8.50 -21.49 -4.19
N VAL A 114 7.33 -20.90 -3.97
CA VAL A 114 6.82 -19.73 -4.67
C VAL A 114 6.70 -18.59 -3.68
N PHE A 115 7.44 -17.52 -3.89
CA PHE A 115 7.44 -16.35 -3.02
C PHE A 115 6.54 -15.28 -3.62
N VAL A 116 5.56 -14.84 -2.84
CA VAL A 116 4.66 -13.76 -3.25
C VAL A 116 4.77 -12.60 -2.28
N CYS A 117 5.18 -11.45 -2.80
CA CYS A 117 5.38 -10.25 -2.01
C CYS A 117 4.72 -9.04 -2.65
N TRP A 118 4.37 -8.08 -1.80
CA TRP A 118 4.01 -6.73 -2.21
C TRP A 118 5.25 -5.86 -2.12
N ARG A 119 5.83 -5.57 -3.29
CA ARG A 119 7.13 -4.91 -3.42
C ARG A 119 6.98 -3.48 -3.85
N SER A 120 7.71 -2.58 -3.20
CA SER A 120 7.78 -1.17 -3.59
C SER A 120 8.64 -0.97 -4.86
N GLU A 121 8.48 0.18 -5.51
CA GLU A 121 9.38 0.63 -6.58
C GLU A 121 10.85 0.77 -6.13
N THR A 122 11.09 0.90 -4.82
CA THR A 122 12.45 0.95 -4.23
C THR A 122 13.09 -0.42 -4.10
N GLY A 123 12.33 -1.51 -4.33
CA GLY A 123 12.82 -2.89 -4.30
C GLY A 123 12.62 -3.60 -2.96
N ASP A 124 12.02 -2.93 -1.97
CA ASP A 124 11.75 -3.46 -0.63
C ASP A 124 10.50 -4.35 -0.64
N ASP A 125 10.60 -5.53 -0.03
CA ASP A 125 9.46 -6.44 0.14
C ASP A 125 8.65 -5.96 1.37
N CYS A 126 7.57 -5.20 1.15
CA CYS A 126 6.83 -4.55 2.23
C CYS A 126 5.82 -5.48 2.93
N THR A 127 5.23 -6.43 2.21
CA THR A 127 4.27 -7.36 2.81
C THR A 127 4.39 -8.71 2.13
N ARG A 128 4.34 -9.77 2.93
CA ARG A 128 4.27 -11.16 2.45
C ARG A 128 2.81 -11.49 2.18
N VAL A 129 2.50 -11.88 0.95
CA VAL A 129 1.13 -12.10 0.49
C VAL A 129 0.81 -13.58 0.60
N GLY A 130 -0.24 -13.97 1.32
CA GLY A 130 -0.63 -15.38 1.50
C GLY A 130 -2.14 -15.57 1.48
N ALA A 131 -2.62 -16.69 2.03
CA ALA A 131 -4.04 -17.07 2.02
C ALA A 131 -5.02 -15.97 2.53
N HIS A 132 -4.63 -15.21 3.56
CA HIS A 132 -5.47 -14.15 4.16
C HIS A 132 -5.49 -12.84 3.37
N SER A 133 -4.61 -12.71 2.37
CA SER A 133 -4.51 -11.51 1.54
C SER A 133 -5.69 -11.39 0.58
N ARG A 134 -6.10 -10.14 0.30
CA ARG A 134 -7.13 -9.86 -0.71
C ARG A 134 -6.57 -9.11 -1.91
N CYS A 135 -7.20 -9.37 -3.06
CA CYS A 135 -6.97 -8.61 -4.27
C CYS A 135 -7.73 -7.28 -4.24
N PHE A 136 -7.33 -6.31 -5.06
CA PHE A 136 -8.12 -5.13 -5.41
C PHE A 136 -9.57 -5.44 -5.82
N CYS A 137 -9.81 -6.59 -6.44
CA CYS A 137 -11.18 -7.04 -6.77
C CYS A 137 -11.98 -7.56 -5.55
N GLN A 138 -11.39 -7.52 -4.36
CA GLN A 138 -11.89 -7.98 -3.06
C GLN A 138 -12.03 -9.49 -2.87
N HIS A 139 -11.64 -10.29 -3.86
CA HIS A 139 -11.55 -11.75 -3.74
C HIS A 139 -10.27 -12.18 -3.00
N ALA A 140 -10.33 -13.37 -2.40
CA ALA A 140 -9.24 -13.95 -1.64
C ALA A 140 -8.09 -14.38 -2.56
N TYR A 141 -6.88 -14.47 -2.00
CA TYR A 141 -5.70 -14.95 -2.73
C TYR A 141 -5.91 -16.33 -3.37
N GLY A 142 -6.60 -17.25 -2.68
CA GLY A 142 -6.95 -18.57 -3.21
C GLY A 142 -7.81 -18.55 -4.48
N GLU A 143 -8.62 -17.50 -4.69
CA GLU A 143 -9.42 -17.30 -5.92
C GLU A 143 -8.58 -16.77 -7.09
N HIS A 144 -7.30 -16.52 -6.87
CA HIS A 144 -6.35 -16.11 -7.90
C HIS A 144 -5.19 -17.10 -8.08
N ALA A 145 -4.97 -18.00 -7.12
CA ALA A 145 -3.82 -18.90 -7.07
C ALA A 145 -3.93 -20.06 -8.07
N GLN A 146 -3.94 -19.76 -9.36
CA GLN A 146 -3.89 -20.75 -10.44
C GLN A 146 -2.51 -20.73 -11.10
N GLY A 147 -1.56 -21.52 -10.59
CA GLY A 147 -0.22 -21.70 -11.15
C GLY A 147 0.75 -20.56 -10.85
N PHE A 148 2.05 -20.87 -10.92
CA PHE A 148 3.18 -20.03 -10.49
C PHE A 148 3.19 -18.58 -11.04
N LYS A 149 2.50 -18.31 -12.16
CA LYS A 149 2.47 -16.99 -12.82
C LYS A 149 1.09 -16.62 -13.41
N SER A 150 0.04 -17.40 -13.12
CA SER A 150 -1.33 -17.05 -13.52
C SER A 150 -2.11 -16.58 -12.29
N SER A 151 -2.69 -15.39 -12.43
CA SER A 151 -3.33 -14.68 -11.30
C SER A 151 -4.69 -14.09 -11.68
N ARG A 152 -5.35 -14.69 -12.68
CA ARG A 152 -6.73 -14.32 -13.02
C ARG A 152 -7.65 -14.77 -11.90
N CYS A 153 -8.63 -13.94 -11.60
CA CYS A 153 -9.63 -14.28 -10.60
C CYS A 153 -10.58 -15.36 -11.16
N THR A 154 -10.82 -16.41 -10.39
CA THR A 154 -11.75 -17.51 -10.73
C THR A 154 -13.17 -17.22 -10.28
N ALA A 155 -13.39 -16.18 -9.48
CA ALA A 155 -14.71 -15.78 -9.02
C ALA A 155 -15.62 -15.46 -10.22
N ALA A 156 -16.87 -15.91 -10.14
CA ALA A 156 -17.85 -15.73 -11.21
C ALA A 156 -18.00 -14.25 -11.59
N ALA A 157 -17.95 -13.95 -12.89
CA ALA A 157 -18.07 -12.61 -13.45
C ALA A 157 -17.02 -11.57 -12.97
N CYS A 158 -15.90 -12.00 -12.38
CA CYS A 158 -14.81 -11.09 -12.03
C CYS A 158 -13.95 -10.75 -13.24
N ALA A 159 -13.86 -9.46 -13.60
CA ALA A 159 -13.03 -8.98 -14.71
C ALA A 159 -11.55 -8.77 -14.33
N CYS A 160 -11.13 -9.24 -13.15
CA CYS A 160 -9.79 -9.04 -12.63
C CYS A 160 -8.77 -9.96 -13.34
N LYS A 161 -7.73 -9.37 -13.91
CA LYS A 161 -6.77 -10.07 -14.75
C LYS A 161 -5.54 -10.58 -14.00
N ARG A 162 -5.25 -9.99 -12.85
CA ARG A 162 -4.10 -10.32 -12.01
C ARG A 162 -4.43 -10.06 -10.56
N PHE A 163 -3.83 -10.82 -9.65
CA PHE A 163 -3.89 -10.52 -8.24
C PHE A 163 -3.10 -9.22 -7.98
N GLU A 164 -3.67 -8.35 -7.17
CA GLU A 164 -3.07 -7.08 -6.77
C GLU A 164 -3.38 -6.91 -5.29
N PHE A 165 -2.37 -7.11 -4.46
CA PHE A 165 -2.52 -7.04 -3.01
C PHE A 165 -3.09 -5.70 -2.58
N VAL A 166 -4.05 -5.74 -1.66
CA VAL A 166 -4.63 -4.58 -1.02
C VAL A 166 -4.72 -4.83 0.49
N PRO A 167 -4.26 -3.88 1.31
CA PRO A 167 -4.47 -3.91 2.76
C PRO A 167 -5.95 -3.97 3.12
N VAL A 168 -6.32 -4.92 3.97
CA VAL A 168 -7.69 -5.20 4.41
C VAL A 168 -7.95 -4.75 5.84
N ARG A 169 -6.90 -4.41 6.59
CA ARG A 169 -7.00 -3.87 7.94
C ARG A 169 -6.42 -2.47 8.05
N PRO A 170 -6.97 -1.62 8.93
CA PRO A 170 -6.40 -0.30 9.17
C PRO A 170 -4.99 -0.38 9.77
N GLU A 171 -4.70 -1.42 10.56
CA GLU A 171 -3.37 -1.59 11.16
C GLU A 171 -2.27 -1.80 10.10
N GLU A 172 -2.57 -2.41 8.95
CA GLU A 172 -1.63 -2.61 7.83
C GLU A 172 -1.24 -1.29 7.16
N LEU A 173 -2.00 -0.22 7.42
CA LEU A 173 -1.76 1.14 6.93
C LEU A 173 -1.23 2.07 8.01
N GLY A 174 -0.79 1.51 9.14
CA GLY A 174 -0.39 2.29 10.31
C GLY A 174 -1.56 2.97 11.04
N MET A 175 -2.82 2.74 10.63
CA MET A 175 -4.02 3.33 11.24
C MET A 175 -4.49 2.56 12.48
N TRP A 176 -3.55 2.19 13.35
CA TRP A 176 -3.79 1.35 14.55
C TRP A 176 -4.76 1.96 15.56
N TRP A 177 -5.03 3.27 15.46
CA TRP A 177 -5.97 3.99 16.34
C TRP A 177 -7.42 3.81 15.92
N LEU A 178 -7.72 3.39 14.68
CA LEU A 178 -9.09 3.24 14.19
C LEU A 178 -9.88 2.17 14.97
N PRO A 179 -9.36 0.95 15.18
CA PRO A 179 -10.06 -0.09 15.97
C PRO A 179 -10.33 0.29 17.43
N ARG A 180 -9.71 1.35 17.96
CA ARG A 180 -9.91 1.81 19.34
C ARG A 180 -11.13 2.72 19.49
N ARG A 181 -11.73 3.15 18.38
CA ARG A 181 -12.95 3.97 18.41
C ARG A 181 -14.16 3.09 18.74
N PRO A 182 -15.08 3.55 19.62
CA PRO A 182 -16.22 2.73 20.05
C PRO A 182 -17.17 2.30 18.93
N ASP A 183 -17.25 3.10 17.87
CA ASP A 183 -18.16 2.96 16.73
C ASP A 183 -17.48 2.35 15.48
N PHE A 184 -16.22 1.94 15.60
CA PHE A 184 -15.48 1.40 14.47
C PHE A 184 -15.75 -0.09 14.27
N ASN A 185 -16.21 -0.46 13.07
CA ASN A 185 -16.34 -1.84 12.65
C ASN A 185 -15.23 -2.19 11.65
N ILE A 186 -14.38 -3.15 12.03
CA ILE A 186 -13.26 -3.57 11.19
C ILE A 186 -13.70 -4.30 9.91
N HIS A 187 -14.85 -4.98 9.94
CA HIS A 187 -15.33 -5.80 8.83
C HIS A 187 -15.95 -4.97 7.70
N THR A 188 -16.28 -3.70 7.97
CA THR A 188 -16.82 -2.77 6.98
C THR A 188 -15.80 -1.75 6.51
N TRP A 189 -14.60 -1.76 7.10
CA TRP A 189 -13.54 -0.85 6.72
C TRP A 189 -12.91 -1.27 5.39
N GLU A 190 -12.68 -0.29 4.53
CA GLU A 190 -11.97 -0.48 3.27
C GLU A 190 -10.99 0.68 3.05
N PRO A 191 -9.83 0.41 2.43
CA PRO A 191 -8.90 1.45 2.06
C PRO A 191 -9.52 2.39 1.03
N LYS A 192 -9.22 3.68 1.15
CA LYS A 192 -9.85 4.74 0.36
C LYS A 192 -8.93 5.25 -0.74
N CYS A 193 -9.58 5.63 -1.84
CA CYS A 193 -8.99 6.47 -2.87
C CYS A 193 -8.98 7.94 -2.41
N GLN A 194 -8.16 8.79 -3.02
CA GLN A 194 -8.20 10.24 -2.85
C GLN A 194 -9.58 10.84 -3.16
N CYS A 195 -10.39 10.19 -4.01
CA CYS A 195 -11.79 10.56 -4.24
C CYS A 195 -12.74 10.22 -3.07
N LYS A 196 -12.20 9.68 -1.96
CA LYS A 196 -12.85 9.30 -0.70
C LYS A 196 -13.80 8.11 -0.76
N HIS A 197 -14.05 7.56 -1.95
CA HIS A 197 -14.69 6.26 -2.10
C HIS A 197 -13.70 5.13 -1.78
N GLY A 198 -14.22 4.05 -1.20
CA GLY A 198 -13.40 2.88 -0.94
C GLY A 198 -13.23 1.99 -2.17
N ILE A 199 -12.37 1.00 -2.03
CA ILE A 199 -11.88 0.21 -3.14
C ILE A 199 -12.98 -0.60 -3.84
N SER A 200 -14.05 -0.97 -3.13
CA SER A 200 -15.23 -1.65 -3.71
C SER A 200 -15.87 -0.87 -4.85
N ARG A 201 -15.75 0.46 -4.80
CA ARG A 201 -16.33 1.38 -5.79
C ARG A 201 -15.45 1.54 -7.02
N HIS A 202 -14.26 0.98 -7.03
CA HIS A 202 -13.34 1.02 -8.16
C HIS A 202 -13.40 -0.28 -8.97
N ARG A 203 -13.25 -0.17 -10.29
CA ARG A 203 -13.14 -1.36 -11.15
C ARG A 203 -11.79 -2.05 -10.92
N PRO A 204 -11.71 -3.39 -10.90
CA PRO A 204 -10.45 -4.11 -10.70
C PRO A 204 -9.54 -4.16 -11.93
N SER A 205 -9.90 -3.47 -13.01
CA SER A 205 -9.20 -3.51 -14.29
C SER A 205 -9.01 -2.11 -14.87
N GLY A 206 -8.02 -1.97 -15.76
CA GLY A 206 -7.65 -0.70 -16.38
C GLY A 206 -7.11 0.29 -15.34
N GLY A 207 -7.45 1.58 -15.51
CA GLY A 207 -7.08 2.62 -14.53
C GLY A 207 -7.74 2.46 -13.16
N ARG A 208 -8.63 1.48 -12.97
CA ARG A 208 -9.44 1.31 -11.77
C ARG A 208 -10.34 2.53 -11.53
N ALA A 209 -11.11 2.87 -12.56
CA ALA A 209 -12.05 3.99 -12.49
C ALA A 209 -13.10 3.76 -11.40
N CYS A 210 -13.45 4.83 -10.69
CA CYS A 210 -14.53 4.85 -9.72
C CYS A 210 -15.88 4.76 -10.43
N ARG A 211 -16.84 4.06 -9.82
CA ARG A 211 -18.22 3.95 -10.32
C ARG A 211 -19.11 5.11 -9.85
N ASP A 212 -18.74 5.75 -8.75
CA ASP A 212 -19.59 6.74 -8.08
C ASP A 212 -19.18 8.19 -8.42
N CYS A 213 -18.00 8.38 -9.05
CA CYS A 213 -17.52 9.71 -9.46
C CYS A 213 -16.63 9.65 -10.71
N GLY A 214 -16.24 10.82 -11.24
CA GLY A 214 -15.38 10.96 -12.42
C GLY A 214 -13.90 10.59 -12.23
N CYS A 215 -13.53 9.94 -11.13
CA CYS A 215 -12.17 9.49 -10.86
C CYS A 215 -11.79 8.34 -11.82
N GLY A 216 -10.95 8.64 -12.81
CA GLY A 216 -10.53 7.67 -13.83
C GLY A 216 -9.39 6.74 -13.40
N VAL A 217 -8.65 7.12 -12.36
CA VAL A 217 -7.50 6.37 -11.84
C VAL A 217 -7.57 6.26 -10.32
N PHE A 218 -7.42 5.05 -9.78
CA PHE A 218 -7.28 4.86 -8.33
C PHE A 218 -5.95 5.45 -7.83
N VAL A 219 -6.03 6.35 -6.85
CA VAL A 219 -4.87 6.96 -6.17
C VAL A 219 -5.09 6.79 -4.68
N SER A 220 -4.17 6.15 -3.99
CA SER A 220 -4.36 5.81 -2.58
C SER A 220 -4.35 7.03 -1.63
N ASP A 221 -5.33 7.10 -0.73
CA ASP A 221 -5.41 8.09 0.36
C ASP A 221 -4.56 7.70 1.58
N PHE A 222 -3.80 6.61 1.47
CA PHE A 222 -2.95 6.06 2.51
C PHE A 222 -1.52 5.89 2.00
N ALA A 223 -0.62 5.45 2.87
CA ALA A 223 0.76 5.10 2.55
C ALA A 223 1.07 3.71 3.13
N CYS A 224 2.04 3.04 2.53
CA CYS A 224 2.60 1.80 3.05
C CYS A 224 3.30 2.09 4.37
N VAL A 225 3.00 1.30 5.40
CA VAL A 225 3.58 1.46 6.73
C VAL A 225 5.09 1.16 6.77
N VAL A 226 5.61 0.39 5.81
CA VAL A 226 7.03 -0.01 5.74
C VAL A 226 7.90 1.04 5.06
N CYS A 227 7.48 1.53 3.90
CA CYS A 227 8.32 2.37 3.04
C CYS A 227 7.76 3.77 2.79
N ASP A 228 6.62 4.12 3.41
CA ASP A 228 5.88 5.39 3.26
C ASP A 228 5.45 5.73 1.82
N ARG A 229 5.63 4.81 0.87
CA ARG A 229 5.19 5.00 -0.52
C ARG A 229 3.70 4.74 -0.68
N LYS A 230 3.13 5.33 -1.73
CA LYS A 230 1.73 5.11 -2.11
C LYS A 230 1.48 3.69 -2.62
N TRP A 231 0.24 3.23 -2.53
CA TRP A 231 -0.13 1.89 -2.97
C TRP A 231 0.22 1.65 -4.45
N GLU A 232 -0.02 2.65 -5.30
CA GLU A 232 0.29 2.60 -6.73
C GLU A 232 1.79 2.53 -7.05
N ALA A 233 2.67 2.81 -6.08
CA ALA A 233 4.12 2.65 -6.20
C ALA A 233 4.58 1.23 -5.83
N HIS A 234 3.66 0.28 -5.67
CA HIS A 234 3.95 -1.11 -5.37
C HIS A 234 3.38 -2.05 -6.44
N ALA A 235 3.95 -3.24 -6.54
CA ALA A 235 3.39 -4.34 -7.31
C ALA A 235 3.40 -5.63 -6.50
N THR A 236 2.43 -6.50 -6.74
CA THR A 236 2.54 -7.90 -6.31
C THR A 236 3.48 -8.62 -7.26
N VAL A 237 4.51 -9.25 -6.71
CA VAL A 237 5.56 -9.96 -7.42
C VAL A 237 5.52 -11.43 -7.02
N TRP A 238 5.71 -12.31 -8.00
CA TRP A 238 5.88 -13.76 -7.84
C TRP A 238 7.28 -14.11 -8.27
N GLU A 239 8.03 -14.78 -7.39
CA GLU A 239 9.38 -15.28 -7.65
C GLU A 239 9.48 -16.73 -7.19
N ASP A 240 10.29 -17.54 -7.85
CA ASP A 240 10.71 -18.83 -7.28
C ASP A 240 11.98 -18.65 -6.43
N THR A 241 12.35 -19.71 -5.72
CA THR A 241 13.58 -19.74 -4.92
C THR A 241 14.81 -19.34 -5.73
N ALA A 242 14.94 -19.84 -6.96
CA ALA A 242 16.11 -19.59 -7.80
C ALA A 242 16.17 -18.12 -8.28
N GLU A 243 15.03 -17.55 -8.69
CA GLU A 243 14.87 -16.14 -9.06
C GLU A 243 15.25 -15.23 -7.88
N ARG A 244 14.85 -15.57 -6.64
CA ARG A 244 15.22 -14.82 -5.43
C ARG A 244 16.69 -14.94 -5.09
N GLU A 245 17.24 -16.15 -5.09
CA GLU A 245 18.66 -16.39 -4.81
C GLU A 245 19.56 -15.67 -5.82
N ALA A 246 19.22 -15.74 -7.11
CA ALA A 246 19.92 -15.01 -8.16
C ALA A 246 19.84 -13.48 -7.97
N ALA A 247 18.75 -12.98 -7.39
CA ALA A 247 18.60 -11.59 -7.03
C ALA A 247 19.22 -11.22 -5.67
N GLY A 248 19.85 -12.17 -4.96
CA GLY A 248 20.41 -11.97 -3.62
C GLY A 248 19.37 -11.64 -2.55
N ARG A 249 18.13 -12.13 -2.72
CA ARG A 249 17.01 -11.86 -1.83
C ARG A 249 16.86 -12.95 -0.76
N PRO A 250 16.30 -12.63 0.43
CA PRO A 250 16.12 -13.60 1.49
C PRO A 250 15.28 -14.81 1.06
N THR A 251 15.76 -16.00 1.38
CA THR A 251 15.08 -17.30 1.23
C THR A 251 15.21 -18.08 2.53
N GLY A 252 14.52 -19.22 2.67
CA GLY A 252 14.60 -20.05 3.87
C GLY A 252 14.18 -19.30 5.14
N ALA A 253 14.95 -19.47 6.22
CA ALA A 253 14.67 -18.84 7.51
C ALA A 253 14.70 -17.30 7.45
N ASP A 254 15.54 -16.72 6.58
CA ASP A 254 15.65 -15.26 6.42
C ASP A 254 14.42 -14.65 5.75
N TRP A 255 13.54 -15.47 5.16
CA TRP A 255 12.26 -15.01 4.65
C TRP A 255 11.23 -14.78 5.74
N LEU A 256 11.37 -15.38 6.93
CA LEU A 256 10.38 -15.25 8.00
C LEU A 256 10.25 -13.79 8.51
N PRO A 257 9.07 -13.35 8.95
CA PRO A 257 8.93 -12.04 9.58
C PRO A 257 9.83 -11.92 10.81
N LEU A 258 10.44 -10.75 10.99
CA LEU A 258 11.34 -10.46 12.12
C LEU A 258 12.60 -11.35 12.17
N ALA A 259 13.02 -11.95 11.03
CA ALA A 259 14.24 -12.75 10.95
C ALA A 259 15.49 -11.97 11.39
N GLU A 260 15.55 -10.65 11.17
CA GLU A 260 16.70 -9.84 11.61
C GLU A 260 16.75 -9.63 13.14
N VAL A 261 15.64 -9.90 13.85
CA VAL A 261 15.52 -9.71 15.30
C VAL A 261 14.88 -10.94 15.99
N PRO A 262 15.59 -12.08 16.06
CA PRO A 262 15.03 -13.36 16.52
C PRO A 262 14.44 -13.34 17.94
N GLU A 263 15.00 -12.51 18.83
CA GLU A 263 14.48 -12.34 20.19
C GLU A 263 13.06 -11.77 20.16
N MET A 264 12.81 -10.74 19.34
CA MET A 264 11.48 -10.14 19.18
C MET A 264 10.53 -11.10 18.47
N ALA A 265 11.00 -11.82 17.46
CA ALA A 265 10.20 -12.86 16.79
C ALA A 265 9.67 -13.87 17.81
N THR A 266 10.54 -14.37 18.69
CA THR A 266 10.17 -15.30 19.77
C THR A 266 9.10 -14.70 20.67
N MET A 267 9.25 -13.44 21.10
CA MET A 267 8.26 -12.77 21.95
C MET A 267 6.91 -12.53 21.26
N VAL A 268 6.91 -12.20 19.97
CA VAL A 268 5.70 -11.93 19.20
C VAL A 268 4.91 -13.22 18.93
N PHE A 269 5.62 -14.27 18.53
CA PHE A 269 5.03 -15.55 18.10
C PHE A 269 4.87 -16.57 19.24
N ALA A 270 5.33 -16.30 20.46
CA ALA A 270 5.11 -17.16 21.62
C ALA A 270 3.61 -17.41 21.88
N GLU A 271 3.25 -18.67 22.19
CA GLU A 271 1.89 -19.07 22.55
C GLU A 271 1.39 -18.30 23.78
N ARG A 272 0.08 -18.01 23.81
CA ARG A 272 -0.53 -17.17 24.85
C ARG A 272 -0.38 -17.75 26.25
N GLY A 273 0.13 -16.94 27.18
CA GLY A 273 -0.55 -16.74 28.47
C GLY A 273 -1.73 -15.77 28.28
N ALA A 274 -2.83 -15.95 29.02
CA ALA A 274 -4.04 -15.12 28.89
C ALA A 274 -3.74 -13.61 28.99
N PRO A 275 -4.39 -12.75 28.18
CA PRO A 275 -4.17 -11.31 28.23
C PRO A 275 -4.58 -10.77 29.60
N LYS A 276 -3.67 -10.09 30.31
CA LYS A 276 -4.01 -9.30 31.50
C LYS A 276 -4.83 -8.08 31.03
N MET A 277 -6.15 -8.24 31.00
CA MET A 277 -7.08 -7.16 30.66
C MET A 277 -6.94 -6.06 31.73
N ARG A 278 -6.42 -4.88 31.36
CA ARG A 278 -6.42 -3.73 32.28
C ARG A 278 -7.86 -3.33 32.56
N PRO A 279 -8.25 -3.09 33.82
CA PRO A 279 -9.60 -2.61 34.12
C PRO A 279 -9.84 -1.29 33.37
N ARG A 280 -10.94 -1.25 32.62
CA ARG A 280 -11.42 -0.06 31.91
C ARG A 280 -11.55 1.06 32.94
N ARG A 281 -10.72 2.10 32.84
CA ARG A 281 -10.75 3.26 33.72
C ARG A 281 -12.17 3.85 33.63
N LYS A 282 -12.97 3.77 34.70
CA LYS A 282 -14.29 4.40 34.76
C LYS A 282 -14.09 5.89 34.43
N ARG A 283 -14.73 6.39 33.37
CA ARG A 283 -14.87 7.85 33.19
C ARG A 283 -15.59 8.33 34.44
N GLY A 284 -14.90 9.12 35.27
CA GLY A 284 -15.52 9.75 36.44
C GLY A 284 -16.76 10.49 35.99
N GLY A 285 -17.90 10.16 36.61
CA GLY A 285 -19.13 10.91 36.44
C GLY A 285 -18.88 12.32 36.94
N GLY A 286 -18.82 13.27 36.01
CA GLY A 286 -18.83 14.70 36.32
C GLY A 286 -20.10 15.03 37.10
N GLY A 287 -19.91 15.73 38.20
CA GLY A 287 -20.92 15.99 39.21
C GLY A 287 -22.14 16.76 38.69
N ALA A 288 -23.29 16.41 39.26
CA ALA A 288 -24.41 17.33 39.39
C ALA A 288 -24.15 18.17 40.65
N GLY A 289 -23.67 19.39 40.44
CA GLY A 289 -23.55 20.42 41.47
C GLY A 289 -24.26 21.69 41.00
N GLY A 290 -25.12 22.22 41.88
CA GLY A 290 -25.86 23.48 41.73
C GLY A 290 -27.34 23.26 41.48
N GLY A 291 -28.29 23.66 42.32
CA GLY A 291 -28.24 24.59 43.44
C GLY A 291 -29.45 25.53 43.35
N ALA A 292 -30.37 25.38 44.30
CA ALA A 292 -31.28 26.35 44.94
C ALA A 292 -31.94 27.52 44.15
N GLY A 293 -33.23 27.72 44.45
CA GLY A 293 -33.76 29.04 44.80
C GLY A 293 -34.93 29.55 43.95
N GLY A 294 -36.07 29.81 44.59
CA GLY A 294 -37.22 30.54 44.04
C GLY A 294 -38.55 29.95 44.43
#